data_AF-A0A8R7TT26-F1
#
_entry.id   AF-A0A8R7TT26-F1
#
_cell.length_a   1.000
_cell.length_b   1.000
_cell.length_c   1.000
_cell.angle_alpha   90.00
_cell.angle_beta   90.00
_cell.angle_gamma   90.00
#
_symmetry.space_group_name_H-M   'P 1'
#
loop_
_entity.id
_entity.type
_entity.pdbx_description
1 polymer ?
#
loop_
_entity_poly.entity_id
_entity_poly.type
_entity_poly.pdbx_seq_one_letter_code
_entity_poly.pdbx_strand_id
1 'polypeptide(L)'
;MDAGELEVFDAGRCTDGYQLGLAVGQRFRDTIRSRMQVDLFLQEQLLPFASTAAGKPLLAALQAANRERYPRYWDELVGMADGSGVPLLHVILVNLRKEIRPFIPKKDHERREEEDDDCSDILMVSESTAFAAHNEDANVALLGHTYVVKATSPDGASSFTAYTYAGELPTCAFGFNSNGVVRVLYVPIRSARRTRLDCH
;
A
#
# COMPACT_ATOMS: atom_id res chain seq x y z
N MET A 1 13.50 10.96 -17.77
CA MET A 1 12.54 9.85 -17.60
C MET A 1 11.20 10.52 -17.61
N ASP A 2 10.36 10.25 -18.62
CA ASP A 2 8.99 10.77 -18.61
C ASP A 2 8.31 10.22 -17.35
N ALA A 3 7.89 11.12 -16.46
CA ALA A 3 6.97 10.77 -15.41
C ALA A 3 5.67 10.37 -16.11
N GLY A 4 5.54 9.07 -16.41
CA GLY A 4 4.37 8.52 -17.09
C GLY A 4 3.10 8.95 -16.35
N GLU A 5 2.04 9.19 -17.11
CA GLU A 5 0.74 9.56 -16.58
C GLU A 5 0.28 8.51 -15.55
N LEU A 6 -0.10 8.96 -14.34
CA LEU A 6 -0.55 8.08 -13.27
C LEU A 6 -1.86 7.41 -13.70
N GLU A 7 -1.82 6.10 -13.89
CA GLU A 7 -2.96 5.38 -14.43
C GLU A 7 -4.08 5.22 -13.39
N VAL A 8 -5.31 5.52 -13.81
CA VAL A 8 -6.52 5.36 -12.98
C VAL A 8 -7.35 4.19 -13.52
N PHE A 9 -7.61 3.20 -12.67
CA PHE A 9 -8.45 2.06 -12.97
C PHE A 9 -9.73 2.07 -12.12
N ASP A 10 -10.89 2.20 -12.76
CA ASP A 10 -12.19 2.02 -12.12
C ASP A 10 -12.62 0.56 -12.26
N ALA A 11 -12.48 -0.21 -11.19
CA ALA A 11 -12.91 -1.60 -11.11
C ALA A 11 -14.45 -1.74 -11.06
N GLY A 12 -15.18 -0.63 -10.92
CA GLY A 12 -16.62 -0.64 -10.80
C GLY A 12 -17.10 -1.38 -9.55
N ARG A 13 -18.20 -2.12 -9.68
CA ARG A 13 -18.81 -2.87 -8.57
C ARG A 13 -18.27 -4.30 -8.56
N CYS A 14 -17.48 -4.63 -7.55
CA CYS A 14 -17.04 -6.00 -7.27
C CYS A 14 -17.94 -6.63 -6.20
N THR A 15 -18.30 -7.91 -6.33
CA THR A 15 -19.22 -8.56 -5.37
C THR A 15 -18.53 -8.94 -4.06
N ASP A 16 -17.22 -9.14 -4.09
CA ASP A 16 -16.38 -9.52 -2.95
C ASP A 16 -14.94 -9.00 -3.12
N GLY A 17 -14.08 -9.29 -2.15
CA GLY A 17 -12.66 -8.89 -2.17
C GLY A 17 -11.87 -9.62 -3.26
N TYR A 18 -12.12 -10.91 -3.47
CA TYR A 18 -11.40 -11.71 -4.47
C TYR A 18 -11.57 -11.13 -5.87
N GLN A 19 -12.79 -10.77 -6.26
CA GLN A 19 -13.04 -10.18 -7.58
C GLN A 19 -12.34 -8.84 -7.78
N LEU A 20 -12.32 -7.98 -6.76
CA LEU A 20 -11.58 -6.72 -6.82
C LEU A 20 -10.08 -6.99 -6.99
N GLY A 21 -9.53 -7.88 -6.17
CA GLY A 21 -8.14 -8.30 -6.26
C GLY A 21 -7.80 -8.85 -7.63
N LEU A 22 -8.64 -9.74 -8.17
CA LEU A 22 -8.48 -10.34 -9.48
C LEU A 22 -8.47 -9.30 -10.59
N ALA A 23 -9.42 -8.36 -10.57
CA ALA A 23 -9.50 -7.29 -11.56
C ALA A 23 -8.25 -6.39 -11.53
N VAL A 24 -7.82 -5.97 -10.34
CA VAL A 24 -6.58 -5.18 -10.16
C VAL A 24 -5.36 -5.98 -10.64
N GLY A 25 -5.25 -7.23 -10.22
CA GLY A 25 -4.15 -8.13 -10.59
C GLY A 25 -4.06 -8.36 -12.10
N GLN A 26 -5.19 -8.51 -12.78
CA GLN A 26 -5.25 -8.63 -14.24
C GLN A 26 -4.89 -7.32 -14.94
N ARG A 27 -5.42 -6.19 -14.44
CA ARG A 27 -5.20 -4.87 -15.06
C ARG A 27 -3.75 -4.42 -14.98
N PHE A 28 -3.11 -4.67 -13.84
CA PHE A 28 -1.75 -4.22 -13.54
C PHE A 28 -0.74 -5.38 -13.49
N ARG A 29 -1.04 -6.49 -14.18
CA ARG A 29 -0.23 -7.72 -14.17
C ARG A 29 1.26 -7.45 -14.34
N ASP A 30 1.63 -6.72 -15.38
CA ASP A 30 3.03 -6.52 -15.74
C ASP A 30 3.71 -5.56 -14.75
N THR A 31 3.01 -4.52 -14.29
CA THR A 31 3.47 -3.61 -13.25
C THR A 31 3.72 -4.34 -11.93
N ILE A 32 2.79 -5.19 -11.50
CA ILE A 32 2.92 -6.00 -10.27
C ILE A 32 4.09 -6.97 -10.41
N ARG A 33 4.17 -7.71 -11.53
CA ARG A 33 5.29 -8.63 -11.80
C ARG A 33 6.64 -7.93 -11.78
N SER A 34 6.73 -6.79 -12.47
CA SER A 34 7.93 -5.97 -12.53
C SER A 34 8.35 -5.55 -11.13
N ARG A 35 7.43 -4.99 -10.33
CA ARG A 35 7.73 -4.59 -8.94
C ARG A 35 8.25 -5.77 -8.13
N MET A 36 7.57 -6.92 -8.16
CA MET A 36 7.98 -8.10 -7.40
C MET A 36 9.38 -8.60 -7.79
N GLN A 37 9.82 -8.36 -9.03
CA GLN A 37 11.15 -8.74 -9.51
C GLN A 37 12.24 -7.75 -9.09
N VAL A 38 11.95 -6.45 -9.08
CA VAL A 38 12.95 -5.39 -8.84
C VAL A 38 13.01 -4.88 -7.40
N ASP A 39 12.01 -5.20 -6.56
CA ASP A 39 12.00 -4.83 -5.14
C ASP A 39 13.06 -5.64 -4.38
N LEU A 40 14.23 -5.01 -4.18
CA LEU A 40 15.36 -5.63 -3.48
C LEU A 40 15.05 -5.98 -2.04
N PHE A 41 14.18 -5.23 -1.36
CA PHE A 41 13.80 -5.56 0.02
C PHE A 41 12.97 -6.84 0.06
N LEU A 42 12.05 -7.01 -0.90
CA LEU A 42 11.33 -8.27 -1.07
C LEU A 42 12.29 -9.44 -1.36
N GLN A 43 13.17 -9.26 -2.36
CA GLN A 43 14.05 -10.32 -2.87
C GLN A 43 15.15 -10.72 -1.89
N GLU A 44 15.80 -9.75 -1.25
CA GLU A 44 17.01 -9.98 -0.46
C GLU A 44 16.75 -10.04 1.05
N GLN A 45 15.60 -9.57 1.54
CA GLN A 45 15.29 -9.55 2.97
C GLN A 45 14.04 -10.35 3.32
N LEU A 46 12.87 -9.99 2.78
CA LEU A 46 11.59 -10.62 3.16
C LEU A 46 11.53 -12.10 2.77
N LEU A 47 11.85 -12.43 1.53
CA LEU A 47 11.81 -13.82 1.04
C LEU A 47 12.82 -14.73 1.77
N PRO A 48 14.09 -14.33 1.97
CA PRO A 48 15.03 -15.08 2.80
C PRO A 48 14.54 -15.25 4.23
N PHE A 49 14.06 -14.17 4.88
CA PHE A 49 13.57 -14.24 6.25
C PHE A 49 12.37 -15.18 6.40
N ALA A 50 11.41 -15.13 5.48
CA ALA A 50 10.23 -16.01 5.46
C ALA A 50 10.57 -17.51 5.42
N SER A 51 11.76 -17.86 4.92
CA SER A 51 12.24 -19.23 4.84
C SER A 51 12.97 -19.72 6.10
N THR A 52 13.30 -18.81 7.03
CA THR A 52 14.02 -19.13 8.28
C THR A 52 13.15 -19.83 9.33
N ALA A 53 13.78 -20.46 10.32
CA ALA A 53 13.09 -21.06 11.45
C ALA A 53 12.31 -20.03 12.30
N ALA A 54 12.78 -18.78 12.36
CA ALA A 54 12.09 -17.70 13.07
C ALA A 54 10.97 -17.06 12.24
N GLY A 55 11.16 -16.90 10.93
CA GLY A 55 10.19 -16.26 10.05
C GLY A 55 8.95 -17.10 9.76
N LYS A 56 9.10 -18.43 9.59
CA LYS A 56 7.97 -19.34 9.33
C LYS A 56 6.83 -19.24 10.36
N PRO A 57 7.07 -19.38 11.68
CA PRO A 57 5.99 -19.29 12.66
C PRO A 57 5.38 -17.88 12.75
N LEU A 58 6.18 -16.82 12.64
CA LEU A 58 5.67 -15.44 12.62
C LEU A 58 4.74 -15.23 11.43
N LEU A 59 5.18 -15.62 10.23
CA LEU A 59 4.39 -15.48 9.03
C LEU A 59 3.10 -16.31 9.10
N ALA A 60 3.17 -17.55 9.59
CA ALA A 60 1.97 -18.38 9.77
C ALA A 60 0.96 -17.71 10.72
N ALA A 61 1.42 -17.13 11.83
CA ALA A 61 0.58 -16.42 12.78
C ALA A 61 -0.06 -15.16 12.15
N LEU A 62 0.71 -14.34 11.43
CA LEU A 62 0.20 -13.16 10.74
C LEU A 62 -0.83 -13.52 9.67
N GLN A 63 -0.57 -14.57 8.88
CA GLN A 63 -1.50 -15.03 7.86
C GLN A 63 -2.80 -15.57 8.46
N ALA A 64 -2.71 -16.37 9.53
CA ALA A 64 -3.89 -16.91 10.21
C ALA A 64 -4.75 -15.78 10.80
N ALA A 65 -4.13 -14.85 11.52
CA ALA A 65 -4.83 -13.71 12.13
C ALA A 65 -5.52 -12.83 11.08
N ASN A 66 -4.86 -12.54 9.95
CA ASN A 66 -5.46 -11.72 8.89
C ASN A 66 -6.60 -12.46 8.18
N ARG A 67 -6.45 -13.75 7.90
CA ARG A 67 -7.51 -14.55 7.27
C ARG A 67 -8.76 -14.65 8.15
N GLU A 68 -8.58 -14.83 9.46
CA GLU A 68 -9.69 -14.91 10.40
C GLU A 68 -10.36 -13.55 10.62
N ARG A 69 -9.56 -12.50 10.86
CA ARG A 69 -10.10 -11.20 11.28
C ARG A 69 -10.57 -10.33 10.12
N TYR A 70 -9.96 -10.49 8.95
CA TYR A 70 -10.13 -9.64 7.77
C TYR A 70 -10.29 -10.45 6.47
N PRO A 71 -11.26 -11.39 6.41
CA PRO A 71 -11.38 -12.33 5.29
C PRO A 71 -11.55 -11.65 3.94
N ARG A 72 -12.28 -10.53 3.87
CA ARG A 72 -12.45 -9.78 2.62
C ARG A 72 -11.15 -9.23 2.05
N TYR A 73 -10.28 -8.67 2.89
CA TYR A 73 -8.97 -8.17 2.44
C TYR A 73 -8.03 -9.33 2.11
N TRP A 74 -8.12 -10.43 2.87
CA TRP A 74 -7.38 -11.65 2.55
C TRP A 74 -7.73 -12.17 1.15
N ASP A 75 -9.03 -12.25 0.84
CA ASP A 75 -9.51 -12.67 -0.48
C ASP A 75 -9.01 -11.74 -1.60
N GLU A 76 -8.94 -10.44 -1.34
CA GLU A 76 -8.38 -9.46 -2.29
C GLU A 76 -6.89 -9.71 -2.57
N LEU A 77 -6.08 -10.06 -1.56
CA LEU A 77 -4.68 -10.47 -1.77
C LEU A 77 -4.59 -11.73 -2.64
N VAL A 78 -5.48 -12.71 -2.41
CA VAL A 78 -5.54 -13.96 -3.17
C VAL A 78 -5.91 -13.68 -4.62
N GLY A 79 -6.96 -12.90 -4.87
CA GLY A 79 -7.37 -12.51 -6.22
C GLY A 79 -6.27 -11.74 -6.95
N MET A 80 -5.58 -10.84 -6.25
CA MET A 80 -4.47 -10.06 -6.82
C MET A 80 -3.30 -10.95 -7.25
N ALA A 81 -2.94 -11.95 -6.44
CA ALA A 81 -1.95 -12.94 -6.79
C ALA A 81 -2.36 -13.74 -8.04
N ASP A 82 -3.60 -14.23 -8.09
CA ASP A 82 -4.12 -14.99 -9.23
C ASP A 82 -4.16 -14.15 -10.52
N GLY A 83 -4.64 -12.90 -10.44
CA GLY A 83 -4.81 -12.02 -11.60
C GLY A 83 -3.47 -11.59 -12.22
N SER A 84 -2.51 -11.28 -11.35
CA SER A 84 -1.15 -10.91 -11.75
C SER A 84 -0.26 -12.13 -12.02
N GLY A 85 -0.64 -13.32 -11.57
CA GLY A 85 0.14 -14.55 -11.68
C GLY A 85 1.48 -14.50 -10.96
N VAL A 86 1.60 -13.70 -9.90
CA VAL A 86 2.76 -13.75 -8.98
C VAL A 86 2.44 -14.69 -7.81
N PRO A 87 3.45 -15.27 -7.13
CA PRO A 87 3.20 -16.10 -5.97
C PRO A 87 2.46 -15.32 -4.87
N LEU A 88 1.41 -15.90 -4.29
CA LEU A 88 0.64 -15.30 -3.20
C LEU A 88 1.54 -14.86 -2.02
N LEU A 89 2.60 -15.63 -1.74
CA LEU A 89 3.57 -15.27 -0.72
C LEU A 89 4.21 -13.90 -0.98
N HIS A 90 4.50 -13.53 -2.23
CA HIS A 90 5.11 -12.24 -2.55
C HIS A 90 4.14 -11.09 -2.22
N VAL A 91 2.87 -11.24 -2.62
CA VAL A 91 1.80 -10.29 -2.30
C VAL A 91 1.64 -10.13 -0.78
N ILE A 92 1.60 -11.25 -0.05
CA ILE A 92 1.53 -11.22 1.42
C ILE A 92 2.73 -10.48 2.04
N LEU A 93 3.94 -10.77 1.57
CA LEU A 93 5.16 -10.20 2.13
C LEU A 93 5.25 -8.69 1.91
N VAL A 94 4.87 -8.17 0.74
CA VAL A 94 4.89 -6.72 0.52
C VAL A 94 3.83 -5.99 1.36
N ASN A 95 2.65 -6.59 1.55
CA ASN A 95 1.58 -6.00 2.37
C ASN A 95 1.87 -6.07 3.88
N LEU A 96 2.70 -7.02 4.32
CA LEU A 96 3.10 -7.19 5.73
C LEU A 96 4.53 -6.72 6.00
N ARG A 97 5.10 -5.93 5.08
CA ARG A 97 6.51 -5.51 5.12
C ARG A 97 6.84 -4.80 6.43
N LYS A 98 5.95 -3.90 6.89
CA LYS A 98 6.16 -3.08 8.09
C LYS A 98 6.06 -3.91 9.39
N GLU A 99 5.27 -4.97 9.38
CA GLU A 99 5.08 -5.91 10.49
C GLU A 99 6.25 -6.90 10.59
N ILE A 100 6.83 -7.30 9.45
CA ILE A 100 7.91 -8.30 9.39
C ILE A 100 9.28 -7.66 9.60
N ARG A 101 9.53 -6.46 9.05
CA ARG A 101 10.83 -5.77 9.08
C ARG A 101 11.49 -5.73 10.47
N PRO A 102 10.79 -5.46 11.59
CA PRO A 102 11.39 -5.41 12.93
C PRO A 102 12.04 -6.73 13.39
N PHE A 103 11.65 -7.87 12.79
CA PHE A 103 12.14 -9.20 13.16
C PHE A 103 13.29 -9.69 12.27
N ILE A 104 13.59 -8.97 11.17
CA ILE A 104 14.71 -9.32 10.28
C ILE A 104 16.02 -8.93 10.97
N PRO A 105 16.95 -9.87 11.20
CA PRO A 105 18.23 -9.56 11.81
C PRO A 105 18.99 -8.53 10.98
N LYS A 106 19.34 -7.38 11.58
CA LYS A 106 20.18 -6.37 10.94
C LYS A 106 21.60 -6.94 10.83
N LYS A 107 22.18 -7.04 9.63
CA LYS A 107 23.63 -7.27 9.51
C LYS A 107 24.39 -6.02 9.94
N ASP A 108 25.60 -6.19 10.48
CA ASP A 108 26.41 -5.09 11.04
C ASP A 108 26.71 -3.94 10.06
N HIS A 109 26.61 -4.18 8.74
CA HIS A 109 26.79 -3.19 7.67
C HIS A 109 25.49 -2.64 7.05
N GLU A 110 24.32 -3.17 7.44
CA GLU A 110 23.00 -2.82 6.89
C GLU A 110 22.23 -1.86 7.83
N ARG A 111 22.94 -1.09 8.68
CA ARG A 111 22.35 0.03 9.44
C ARG A 111 21.98 1.24 8.57
N ARG A 112 21.96 1.09 7.24
CA ARG A 112 21.20 2.02 6.41
C ARG A 112 19.74 1.65 6.64
N GLU A 113 19.13 2.34 7.60
CA GLU A 113 17.70 2.54 7.58
C GLU A 113 17.33 2.86 6.12
N GLU A 114 16.38 2.12 5.54
CA GLU A 114 15.71 2.66 4.36
C GLU A 114 15.33 4.08 4.74
N GLU A 115 15.74 5.05 3.91
CA GLU A 115 15.41 6.47 4.08
C GLU A 115 13.94 6.51 4.48
N ASP A 116 13.65 7.08 5.66
CA ASP A 116 12.27 7.25 6.10
C ASP A 116 11.51 7.90 4.93
N ASP A 117 10.39 7.29 4.53
CA ASP A 117 9.48 7.87 3.53
C ASP A 117 9.00 9.22 4.11
N ASP A 118 9.67 10.32 3.76
CA ASP A 118 9.49 11.68 4.30
C ASP A 118 8.26 12.38 3.69
N CYS A 119 7.17 11.63 3.50
CA CYS A 119 5.91 12.15 2.98
C CYS A 119 5.44 13.34 3.82
N SER A 120 4.76 14.30 3.21
CA SER A 120 4.23 15.50 3.88
C SER A 120 2.77 15.72 3.51
N ASP A 121 1.98 16.07 4.52
CA ASP A 121 0.55 16.36 4.37
C ASP A 121 0.27 17.85 4.62
N ILE A 122 -0.58 18.44 3.78
CA ILE A 122 -1.12 19.79 3.96
C ILE A 122 -2.63 19.70 4.07
N LEU A 123 -3.16 20.16 5.21
CA LEU A 123 -4.60 20.32 5.44
C LEU A 123 -4.91 21.81 5.54
N MET A 124 -5.73 22.32 4.63
CA MET A 124 -6.16 23.72 4.63
C MET A 124 -7.68 23.78 4.72
N VAL A 125 -8.21 24.57 5.64
CA VAL A 125 -9.66 24.73 5.82
C VAL A 125 -10.00 26.22 5.78
N SER A 126 -10.99 26.57 4.96
CA SER A 126 -11.64 27.88 4.91
C SER A 126 -13.12 27.74 5.30
N GLU A 127 -13.85 28.85 5.36
CA GLU A 127 -15.29 28.83 5.67
C GLU A 127 -16.12 28.01 4.67
N SER A 128 -15.66 27.89 3.42
CA SER A 128 -16.39 27.25 2.33
C SER A 128 -15.72 26.00 1.76
N THR A 129 -14.48 25.68 2.16
CA THR A 129 -13.69 24.65 1.48
C THR A 129 -12.65 24.02 2.40
N ALA A 130 -12.42 22.72 2.22
CA ALA A 130 -11.30 22.02 2.83
C ALA A 130 -10.45 21.35 1.73
N PHE A 131 -9.14 21.49 1.85
CA PHE A 131 -8.16 20.85 0.98
C PHE A 131 -7.28 19.92 1.81
N ALA A 132 -7.00 18.75 1.25
CA ALA A 132 -5.98 17.82 1.72
C ALA A 132 -5.04 17.55 0.54
N ALA A 133 -3.74 17.75 0.75
CA ALA A 133 -2.70 17.45 -0.22
C ALA A 133 -1.62 16.59 0.44
N HIS A 134 -1.00 15.72 -0.35
CA HIS A 134 -0.04 14.73 0.09
C HIS A 134 1.01 14.57 -1.02
N ASN A 135 2.30 14.68 -0.68
CA ASN A 135 3.36 14.13 -1.53
C ASN A 135 3.70 12.73 -1.04
N GLU A 136 3.95 11.82 -1.98
CA GLU A 136 4.42 10.48 -1.65
C GLU A 136 5.90 10.38 -2.04
N ASP A 137 6.73 10.24 -1.02
CA ASP A 137 8.15 9.92 -1.16
C ASP A 137 8.30 8.41 -0.89
N ALA A 138 9.00 7.72 -1.77
CA ALA A 138 9.02 6.27 -1.75
C ALA A 138 10.34 5.70 -2.27
N ASN A 139 10.65 4.46 -1.86
CA ASN A 139 11.79 3.72 -2.38
C ASN A 139 11.78 3.65 -3.93
N VAL A 140 12.96 3.70 -4.56
CA VAL A 140 13.13 3.61 -6.03
C VAL A 140 12.42 2.41 -6.67
N ALA A 141 12.25 1.30 -5.93
CA ALA A 141 11.47 0.15 -6.37
C ALA A 141 10.00 0.47 -6.70
N LEU A 142 9.47 1.60 -6.21
CA LEU A 142 8.10 2.06 -6.44
C LEU A 142 7.98 3.01 -7.64
N LEU A 143 9.10 3.50 -8.17
CA LEU A 143 9.11 4.33 -9.38
C LEU A 143 8.56 3.54 -10.57
N GLY A 144 7.44 4.01 -11.14
CA GLY A 144 6.73 3.32 -12.22
C GLY A 144 5.89 2.11 -11.78
N HIS A 145 5.78 1.85 -10.46
CA HIS A 145 5.01 0.75 -9.90
C HIS A 145 3.84 1.24 -9.04
N THR A 146 3.21 2.33 -9.46
CA THR A 146 2.12 2.98 -8.73
C THR A 146 0.93 3.24 -9.66
N TYR A 147 -0.29 3.13 -9.14
CA TYR A 147 -1.53 3.39 -9.86
C TYR A 147 -2.62 3.86 -8.90
N VAL A 148 -3.75 4.31 -9.45
CA VAL A 148 -4.94 4.66 -8.67
C VAL A 148 -6.04 3.66 -8.94
N VAL A 149 -6.60 3.08 -7.88
CA VAL A 149 -7.78 2.20 -7.95
C VAL A 149 -9.00 2.95 -7.48
N LYS A 150 -10.07 2.87 -8.27
CA LYS A 150 -11.42 3.21 -7.84
C LYS A 150 -12.27 1.96 -7.82
N ALA A 151 -13.06 1.78 -6.76
CA ALA A 151 -13.98 0.67 -6.65
C ALA A 151 -15.26 1.06 -5.90
N THR A 152 -16.35 0.40 -6.24
CA THR A 152 -17.68 0.59 -5.66
C THR A 152 -18.02 -0.60 -4.77
N SER A 153 -18.63 -0.33 -3.61
CA SER A 153 -19.04 -1.36 -2.65
C SER A 153 -20.05 -2.34 -3.28
N PRO A 154 -20.10 -3.59 -2.80
CA PRO A 154 -20.99 -4.60 -3.38
C PRO A 154 -22.47 -4.24 -3.37
N ASP A 155 -22.93 -3.33 -2.51
CA ASP A 155 -24.30 -2.81 -2.44
C ASP A 155 -24.53 -1.58 -3.33
N GLY A 156 -23.47 -1.01 -3.92
CA GLY A 156 -23.51 0.23 -4.69
C GLY A 156 -23.60 1.51 -3.84
N ALA A 157 -23.60 1.40 -2.52
CA ALA A 157 -23.87 2.51 -1.62
C ALA A 157 -22.68 3.47 -1.45
N SER A 158 -21.46 3.01 -1.71
CA SER A 158 -20.25 3.82 -1.56
C SER A 158 -19.19 3.44 -2.59
N SER A 159 -18.27 4.36 -2.87
CA SER A 159 -17.06 4.07 -3.65
C SER A 159 -15.84 4.69 -2.98
N PHE A 160 -14.67 4.11 -3.23
CA PHE A 160 -13.40 4.70 -2.83
C PHE A 160 -12.51 4.92 -4.05
N THR A 161 -11.58 5.86 -3.93
CA THR A 161 -10.46 6.09 -4.85
C THR A 161 -9.20 6.14 -4.00
N ALA A 162 -8.19 5.36 -4.34
CA ALA A 162 -6.97 5.27 -3.56
C ALA A 162 -5.74 5.12 -4.45
N TYR A 163 -4.68 5.81 -4.09
CA TYR A 163 -3.34 5.56 -4.61
C TYR A 163 -2.85 4.20 -4.11
N THR A 164 -2.10 3.49 -4.92
CA THR A 164 -1.75 2.09 -4.65
C THR A 164 -0.39 1.74 -5.22
N TYR A 165 0.44 1.13 -4.38
CA TYR A 165 1.66 0.47 -4.81
C TYR A 165 1.34 -0.90 -5.42
N ALA A 166 2.02 -1.24 -6.51
CA ALA A 166 1.69 -2.43 -7.28
C ALA A 166 1.81 -3.70 -6.42
N GLY A 167 0.74 -4.46 -6.25
CA GLY A 167 0.76 -5.67 -5.43
C GLY A 167 0.44 -5.44 -3.94
N GLU A 168 0.15 -4.19 -3.54
CA GLU A 168 -0.43 -3.86 -2.24
C GLU A 168 -1.93 -3.59 -2.35
N LEU A 169 -2.65 -3.80 -1.25
CA LEU A 169 -4.04 -3.36 -1.14
C LEU A 169 -4.11 -1.83 -1.31
N PRO A 170 -5.22 -1.30 -1.87
CA PRO A 170 -5.42 0.13 -2.13
C PRO A 170 -5.65 0.92 -0.83
N THR A 171 -4.60 0.97 -0.02
CA THR A 171 -4.57 1.44 1.36
C THR A 171 -3.30 2.23 1.67
N CYS A 172 -2.37 2.36 0.73
CA CYS A 172 -1.09 3.01 0.92
C CYS A 172 -1.11 4.42 0.32
N ALA A 173 -0.34 5.34 0.92
CA ALA A 173 -0.35 6.78 0.63
C ALA A 173 -1.69 7.46 0.99
N PHE A 174 -2.60 7.64 0.03
CA PHE A 174 -3.82 8.41 0.20
C PHE A 174 -5.03 7.76 -0.48
N GLY A 175 -6.22 8.12 0.02
CA GLY A 175 -7.47 7.76 -0.61
C GLY A 175 -8.65 8.51 -0.03
N PHE A 176 -9.76 8.50 -0.75
CA PHE A 176 -11.01 9.13 -0.33
C PHE A 176 -12.20 8.30 -0.77
N ASN A 177 -13.35 8.52 -0.15
CA ASN A 177 -14.59 7.84 -0.52
C ASN A 177 -15.73 8.80 -0.86
N SER A 178 -16.77 8.27 -1.48
CA SER A 178 -17.97 9.03 -1.88
C SER A 178 -18.78 9.59 -0.71
N ASN A 179 -18.43 9.23 0.53
CA ASN A 179 -19.05 9.75 1.75
C ASN A 179 -18.25 10.92 2.35
N GLY A 180 -17.23 11.42 1.65
CA GLY A 180 -16.43 12.58 2.08
C GLY A 180 -15.34 12.25 3.10
N VAL A 181 -15.02 10.98 3.33
CA VAL A 181 -13.89 10.59 4.19
C VAL A 181 -12.62 10.58 3.35
N VAL A 182 -11.59 11.27 3.84
CA VAL A 182 -10.24 11.30 3.26
C VAL A 182 -9.27 10.64 4.25
N ARG A 183 -8.37 9.81 3.74
CA ARG A 183 -7.26 9.20 4.48
C ARG A 183 -5.96 9.55 3.78
N VAL A 184 -4.99 9.98 4.55
CA VAL A 184 -3.56 10.09 4.18
C VAL A 184 -2.75 9.31 5.21
N LEU A 185 -1.71 8.61 4.78
CA LEU A 185 -0.85 7.82 5.64
C LEU A 185 0.45 8.58 5.90
N TYR A 186 0.70 8.89 7.18
CA TYR A 186 1.91 9.54 7.64
C TYR A 186 2.62 8.68 8.71
N VAL A 187 3.95 8.68 8.68
CA VAL A 187 4.84 8.23 9.76
C VAL A 187 6.03 9.21 9.72
N PRO A 188 6.45 9.97 10.77
CA PRO A 188 6.09 10.00 12.20
C PRO A 188 5.71 11.40 12.78
N ILE A 189 4.80 11.41 13.76
CA ILE A 189 4.40 12.59 14.54
C ILE A 189 5.63 13.36 15.09
N ARG A 190 5.91 14.54 14.54
CA ARG A 190 6.58 15.63 15.25
C ARG A 190 5.54 16.68 15.59
N SER A 191 5.42 17.00 16.88
CA SER A 191 4.49 18.03 17.36
C SER A 191 4.87 19.38 16.74
N ALA A 192 4.12 19.80 15.72
CA ALA A 192 4.16 21.17 15.25
C ALA A 192 3.58 22.06 16.36
N ARG A 193 4.43 22.84 17.03
CA ARG A 193 3.97 23.93 17.89
C ARG A 193 3.17 24.89 17.02
N ARG A 194 2.00 25.31 17.49
CA ARG A 194 1.22 26.43 16.94
C ARG A 194 2.12 27.65 16.79
N THR A 195 2.59 27.93 15.58
CA THR A 195 3.04 29.27 15.22
C THR A 195 1.80 30.01 14.72
N ARG A 196 1.29 30.93 15.55
CA ARG A 196 0.41 31.98 15.06
C ARG A 196 1.24 32.82 14.10
N LEU A 197 0.86 32.83 12.83
CA LEU A 197 1.26 33.89 11.92
C LEU A 197 0.37 35.08 12.27
N ASP A 198 0.91 36.02 13.05
CA ASP A 198 0.32 37.35 13.16
C ASP A 198 0.62 38.07 11.83
N CYS A 199 -0.42 38.28 11.03
CA CYS A 199 -0.36 39.16 9.87
C CYS A 199 -0.34 40.61 10.37
N HIS A 200 0.69 41.36 9.97
CA HIS A 200 0.73 42.83 10.03
C HIS A 200 0.18 43.44 8.74
#